data_AF-A0A7C4SNH1-F1
#
_entry.id   AF-A0A7C4SNH1-F1
#
_cell.length_a   1.000
_cell.length_b   1.000
_cell.length_c   1.000
_cell.angle_alpha   90.00
_cell.angle_beta   90.00
_cell.angle_gamma   90.00
#
_symmetry.space_group_name_H-M   'P 1'
#
loop_
_entity.id
_entity.type
_entity.pdbx_description
1 polymer ?
#
loop_
_entity_poly.entity_id
_entity_poly.type
_entity_poly.pdbx_seq_one_letter_code
_entity_poly.pdbx_strand_id
1 'polypeptide(L)'
;MKRQPVAVRDWLPGARVAAPTGELPTGEAFRAEWIDFERGIRVGNLEPHERITQILKHHLETAYGTPFVTDRWGRGVFWQWICWLPRANREAKPLSAGVNFGCAKLFISADRDPPLFKSGLQIERGYALGPPPYPGCLLQSDWDWQRLMRACAKGTRLDRELRRLLGREGFRAEVGDWEANAVFDRRNFRSAAQIRAAARRYPPREWAGFQLYYPMPADEVRRCSGLELVRAICAVFAEVVPAMNECMQVPLLSPARPEFGAPAPAGRGRARP
;
A
#
# COMPACT_ATOMS: atom_id res chain seq x y z
N MET A 1 20.38 -33.39 -1.50
CA MET A 1 20.82 -31.99 -1.33
C MET A 1 19.66 -31.16 -0.81
N LYS A 2 19.68 -30.77 0.48
CA LYS A 2 18.68 -29.87 1.08
C LYS A 2 19.03 -28.43 0.66
N ARG A 3 18.15 -27.77 -0.09
CA ARG A 3 18.28 -26.34 -0.41
C ARG A 3 18.05 -25.54 0.88
N GLN A 4 19.08 -24.86 1.38
CA GLN A 4 18.93 -23.85 2.43
C GLN A 4 18.14 -22.65 1.86
N PRO A 5 17.19 -22.09 2.61
CA PRO A 5 16.57 -20.82 2.25
C PRO A 5 17.61 -19.71 2.39
N VAL A 6 17.76 -18.91 1.34
CA VAL A 6 18.61 -17.71 1.33
C VAL A 6 17.98 -16.69 2.29
N ALA A 7 18.71 -16.31 3.33
CA ALA A 7 18.29 -15.30 4.28
C ALA A 7 18.09 -13.95 3.58
N VAL A 8 16.86 -13.43 3.64
CA VAL A 8 16.50 -12.13 3.07
C VAL A 8 16.99 -11.04 4.03
N ARG A 9 18.04 -10.29 3.63
CA ARG A 9 18.48 -9.09 4.33
C ARG A 9 17.48 -7.95 4.05
N ASP A 10 16.74 -7.55 5.09
CA ASP A 10 16.00 -6.28 5.12
C ASP A 10 17.02 -5.13 5.26
N TRP A 11 16.94 -4.15 4.37
CA TRP A 11 17.93 -3.06 4.21
C TRP A 11 17.77 -1.90 5.21
N LEU A 12 16.98 -2.07 6.27
CA LEU A 12 16.89 -1.07 7.33
C LEU A 12 18.20 -1.11 8.17
N PRO A 13 18.85 0.04 8.43
CA PRO A 13 19.94 0.09 9.39
C PRO A 13 19.45 -0.43 10.76
N GLY A 14 19.94 -1.60 11.18
CA GLY A 14 19.57 -2.24 12.45
C GLY A 14 18.56 -3.38 12.37
N ALA A 15 18.13 -3.84 11.19
CA ALA A 15 17.29 -5.04 11.08
C ALA A 15 18.06 -6.30 11.51
N ARG A 16 17.82 -6.77 12.74
CA ARG A 16 18.22 -8.11 13.17
C ARG A 16 17.35 -9.13 12.44
N VAL A 17 17.99 -10.12 11.83
CA VAL A 17 17.31 -11.32 11.33
C VAL A 17 16.74 -12.05 12.55
N ALA A 18 15.44 -11.94 12.77
CA ALA A 18 14.77 -12.73 13.79
C ALA A 18 14.72 -14.19 13.33
N ALA A 19 15.14 -15.11 14.20
CA ALA A 19 14.99 -16.54 13.97
C ALA A 19 13.49 -16.91 13.90
N PRO A 20 13.10 -17.92 13.10
CA PRO A 20 11.70 -18.31 12.91
C PRO A 20 11.22 -19.20 14.07
N THR A 21 11.27 -18.70 15.30
CA THR A 21 10.74 -19.37 16.50
C THR A 21 9.57 -18.59 17.12
N GLY A 22 8.99 -17.64 16.39
CA GLY A 22 7.85 -16.85 16.83
C GLY A 22 6.54 -17.32 16.20
N GLU A 23 5.43 -17.03 16.89
CA GLU A 23 4.08 -17.14 16.33
C GLU A 23 3.97 -16.43 14.97
N LEU A 24 3.15 -16.98 14.08
CA LEU A 24 2.94 -16.40 12.76
C LEU A 24 2.25 -15.03 12.91
N PRO A 25 2.68 -14.00 12.17
CA PRO A 25 2.10 -12.65 12.25
C PRO A 25 0.77 -12.59 11.48
N THR A 26 -0.24 -13.33 11.94
CA THR A 26 -1.56 -13.44 11.29
C THR A 26 -2.45 -12.22 11.52
N GLY A 27 -2.16 -11.44 12.56
CA GLY A 27 -2.96 -10.31 13.02
C GLY A 27 -3.86 -10.61 14.21
N GLU A 28 -3.90 -11.85 14.71
CA GLU A 28 -4.72 -12.22 15.87
C GLU A 28 -4.33 -11.47 17.16
N ALA A 29 -3.03 -11.21 17.35
CA ALA A 29 -2.53 -10.44 18.49
C ALA A 29 -2.58 -8.92 18.26
N PHE A 30 -2.98 -8.46 17.07
CA PHE A 30 -3.06 -7.02 16.79
C PHE A 30 -4.16 -6.38 17.62
N ARG A 31 -3.94 -5.15 18.10
CA ARG A 31 -4.93 -4.36 18.83
C ARG A 31 -5.23 -3.07 18.08
N ALA A 32 -6.51 -2.76 17.90
CA ALA A 32 -6.92 -1.54 17.21
C ALA A 32 -6.47 -0.27 17.96
N GLU A 33 -6.30 -0.34 19.29
CA GLU A 33 -5.75 0.77 20.10
C GLU A 33 -4.32 1.19 19.71
N TRP A 34 -3.61 0.37 18.93
CA TRP A 34 -2.30 0.72 18.40
C TRP A 34 -2.37 1.69 17.21
N ILE A 35 -3.58 1.98 16.71
CA ILE A 35 -3.85 3.13 15.86
C ILE A 35 -4.24 4.30 16.78
N ASP A 36 -3.25 5.11 17.14
CA ASP A 36 -3.43 6.28 17.99
C ASP A 36 -3.47 7.53 17.10
N PHE A 37 -4.62 8.20 17.00
CA PHE A 37 -4.77 9.37 16.12
C PHE A 37 -3.99 10.60 16.59
N GLU A 38 -3.50 10.62 17.83
CA GLU A 38 -2.62 11.69 18.32
C GLU A 38 -1.15 11.35 18.09
N ARG A 39 -0.76 10.09 18.25
CA ARG A 39 0.66 9.69 18.22
C ARG A 39 1.08 9.07 16.89
N GLY A 40 0.16 8.41 16.20
CA GLY A 40 0.34 7.63 14.99
C GLY A 40 0.10 6.12 15.22
N ILE A 41 0.67 5.31 14.35
CA ILE A 41 0.60 3.85 14.38
C ILE A 41 1.74 3.32 15.25
N ARG A 42 1.40 2.62 16.33
CA ARG A 42 2.39 2.00 17.21
C ARG A 42 3.07 0.83 16.51
N VAL A 43 4.40 0.82 16.54
CA VAL A 43 5.23 -0.24 15.93
C VAL A 43 6.38 -0.72 16.81
N GLY A 44 6.70 0.00 17.89
CA GLY A 44 7.75 -0.38 18.84
C GLY A 44 7.19 -0.86 20.18
N ASN A 45 8.04 -1.53 20.96
CA ASN A 45 7.67 -2.21 22.20
C ASN A 45 6.48 -3.17 21.98
N LEU A 46 6.59 -3.96 20.91
CA LEU A 46 5.65 -4.97 20.44
C LEU A 46 6.46 -6.15 19.93
N GLU A 47 5.96 -7.37 20.11
CA GLU A 47 6.51 -8.58 19.51
C GLU A 47 6.31 -8.59 17.98
N PRO A 48 7.11 -9.35 17.21
CA PRO A 48 6.98 -9.38 15.76
C PRO A 48 5.57 -9.71 15.26
N HIS A 49 4.86 -10.63 15.92
CA HIS A 49 3.50 -11.05 15.55
C HIS A 49 2.39 -10.04 15.93
N GLU A 50 2.73 -9.05 16.76
CA GLU A 50 1.88 -7.91 17.12
C GLU A 50 2.08 -6.71 16.17
N ARG A 51 3.22 -6.62 15.47
CA ARG A 51 3.55 -5.45 14.66
C ARG A 51 2.81 -5.46 13.32
N ILE A 52 2.01 -4.44 13.08
CA ILE A 52 1.29 -4.24 11.81
C ILE A 52 2.21 -4.28 10.57
N THR A 53 3.47 -3.85 10.72
CA THR A 53 4.49 -3.90 9.67
C THR A 53 4.79 -5.33 9.20
N GLN A 54 4.92 -6.26 10.15
CA GLN A 54 5.21 -7.67 9.88
C GLN A 54 3.95 -8.42 9.47
N ILE A 55 2.83 -8.14 10.12
CA ILE A 55 1.53 -8.74 9.80
C ILE A 55 1.17 -8.45 8.34
N LEU A 56 1.14 -7.18 7.94
CA LEU A 56 0.75 -6.82 6.58
C LEU A 56 1.80 -7.25 5.54
N LYS A 57 3.10 -7.21 5.87
CA LYS A 57 4.13 -7.75 4.98
C LYS A 57 3.92 -9.24 4.73
N HIS A 58 3.67 -10.03 5.79
CA HIS A 58 3.39 -11.45 5.68
C HIS A 58 2.17 -11.73 4.79
N HIS A 59 1.04 -11.06 5.05
CA HIS A 59 -0.16 -11.19 4.23
C HIS A 59 0.08 -10.84 2.75
N LEU A 60 0.80 -9.76 2.47
CA LEU A 60 1.13 -9.35 1.10
C LEU A 60 2.04 -10.35 0.38
N GLU A 61 3.09 -10.82 1.05
CA GLU A 61 4.03 -11.79 0.48
C GLU A 61 3.36 -13.14 0.22
N THR A 62 2.47 -13.58 1.12
CA THR A 62 1.64 -14.77 0.94
C THR A 62 0.64 -14.59 -0.20
N ALA A 63 -0.05 -13.44 -0.26
CA ALA A 63 -1.10 -13.19 -1.25
C ALA A 63 -0.58 -12.96 -2.67
N TYR A 64 0.67 -12.54 -2.86
CA TYR A 64 1.21 -12.21 -4.19
C TYR A 64 2.47 -12.99 -4.56
N GLY A 65 2.98 -13.85 -3.69
CA GLY A 65 4.13 -14.72 -3.98
C GLY A 65 5.42 -13.95 -4.31
N THR A 66 5.56 -12.70 -3.87
CA THR A 66 6.73 -11.86 -4.11
C THR A 66 7.12 -11.11 -2.84
N PRO A 67 8.42 -10.89 -2.56
CA PRO A 67 8.84 -10.12 -1.40
C PRO A 67 8.39 -8.65 -1.47
N PHE A 68 8.12 -8.06 -0.31
CA PHE A 68 7.81 -6.63 -0.17
C PHE A 68 8.87 -5.91 0.65
N VAL A 69 9.19 -4.68 0.25
CA VAL A 69 10.06 -3.78 1.02
C VAL A 69 9.18 -2.86 1.85
N THR A 70 9.42 -2.82 3.16
CA THR A 70 8.75 -1.89 4.08
C THR A 70 9.53 -0.58 4.16
N ASP A 71 8.81 0.54 4.01
CA ASP A 71 9.34 1.89 4.21
C ASP A 71 8.35 2.72 5.04
N ARG A 72 8.81 3.83 5.64
CA ARG A 72 8.04 4.53 6.67
C ARG A 72 8.42 5.99 6.82
N TRP A 73 7.47 6.77 7.33
CA TRP A 73 7.69 8.12 7.83
C TRP A 73 7.21 8.24 9.27
N GLY A 74 8.07 8.82 10.11
CA GLY A 74 7.87 8.93 11.56
C GLY A 74 9.14 8.61 12.35
N ARG A 75 9.06 8.60 13.69
CA ARG A 75 10.23 8.34 14.57
C ARG A 75 9.83 7.54 15.81
N GLY A 76 10.77 6.73 16.30
CA GLY A 76 10.61 5.96 17.53
C GLY A 76 9.52 4.90 17.45
N VAL A 77 8.71 4.83 18.51
CA VAL A 77 7.67 3.83 18.75
C VAL A 77 6.39 4.03 17.93
N PHE A 78 6.15 5.22 17.38
CA PHE A 78 4.93 5.57 16.63
C PHE A 78 5.28 6.20 15.28
N TRP A 79 4.71 5.67 14.21
CA TRP A 79 4.91 6.17 12.84
C TRP A 79 3.60 6.66 12.24
N GLN A 80 3.65 7.69 11.41
CA GLN A 80 2.45 8.34 10.87
C GLN A 80 2.03 7.72 9.55
N TRP A 81 3.01 7.21 8.79
CA TRP A 81 2.79 6.60 7.49
C TRP A 81 3.73 5.40 7.32
N ILE A 82 3.19 4.31 6.80
CA ILE A 82 3.89 3.04 6.59
C ILE A 82 3.49 2.52 5.21
N CYS A 83 4.45 1.96 4.47
CA CYS A 83 4.16 1.37 3.18
C CYS A 83 4.92 0.08 2.91
N TRP A 84 4.44 -0.62 1.88
CA TRP A 84 5.02 -1.83 1.32
C TRP A 84 5.02 -1.71 -0.19
N LEU A 85 6.21 -1.81 -0.80
CA LEU A 85 6.35 -1.83 -2.26
C LEU A 85 6.82 -3.20 -2.75
N PRO A 86 6.27 -3.72 -3.87
CA PRO A 86 6.71 -4.98 -4.43
C PRO A 86 8.18 -4.91 -4.85
N ARG A 87 9.02 -5.80 -4.32
CA ARG A 87 10.45 -5.83 -4.64
C ARG A 87 10.69 -6.03 -6.14
N ALA A 88 9.94 -6.92 -6.77
CA ALA A 88 10.05 -7.21 -8.20
C ALA A 88 9.81 -5.98 -9.07
N ASN A 89 8.82 -5.14 -8.73
CA ASN A 89 8.55 -3.90 -9.45
C ASN A 89 9.67 -2.87 -9.28
N ARG A 90 10.28 -2.80 -8.09
CA ARG A 90 11.43 -1.92 -7.84
C ARG A 90 12.66 -2.37 -8.62
N GLU A 91 13.01 -3.66 -8.53
CA GLU A 91 14.22 -4.21 -9.14
C GLU A 91 14.17 -4.22 -10.67
N ALA A 92 12.98 -4.19 -11.27
CA ALA A 92 12.79 -4.08 -12.71
C ALA A 92 13.08 -2.67 -13.28
N LYS A 93 13.38 -1.67 -12.45
CA LYS A 93 13.60 -0.28 -12.86
C LYS A 93 15.09 0.04 -13.03
N PRO A 94 15.59 0.17 -14.27
CA PRO A 94 17.03 0.29 -14.51
C PRO A 94 17.67 1.56 -13.95
N LEU A 95 16.91 2.65 -13.78
CA LEU A 95 17.41 3.94 -13.30
C LEU A 95 17.09 4.17 -11.82
N SER A 96 15.97 3.64 -11.34
CA SER A 96 15.43 3.98 -10.02
C SER A 96 15.31 2.80 -9.03
N ALA A 97 15.85 1.62 -9.33
CA ALA A 97 15.81 0.47 -8.42
C ALA A 97 16.44 0.73 -7.02
N GLY A 98 17.33 1.72 -6.92
CA GLY A 98 17.97 2.14 -5.66
C GLY A 98 17.15 3.10 -4.80
N VAL A 99 15.99 3.57 -5.27
CA VAL A 99 15.15 4.57 -4.56
C VAL A 99 13.72 4.09 -4.43
N ASN A 100 13.15 4.19 -3.23
CA ASN A 100 11.77 3.74 -2.99
C ASN A 100 10.73 4.70 -3.58
N PHE A 101 11.06 5.99 -3.72
CA PHE A 101 10.14 7.02 -4.20
C PHE A 101 9.58 6.73 -5.60
N GLY A 102 10.38 6.14 -6.49
CA GLY A 102 9.97 5.79 -7.85
C GLY A 102 8.98 4.64 -7.97
N CYS A 103 8.57 4.01 -6.86
CA CYS A 103 7.63 2.90 -6.85
C CYS A 103 6.24 3.29 -6.35
N ALA A 104 5.23 2.68 -6.97
CA ALA A 104 3.91 2.51 -6.40
C ALA A 104 4.00 1.64 -5.15
N LYS A 105 3.26 2.01 -4.11
CA LYS A 105 3.32 1.42 -2.78
C LYS A 105 1.91 1.18 -2.28
N LEU A 106 1.70 0.09 -1.55
CA LEU A 106 0.54 -0.04 -0.67
C LEU A 106 0.88 0.67 0.64
N PHE A 107 -0.05 1.39 1.24
CA PHE A 107 0.24 2.20 2.43
C PHE A 107 -0.89 2.21 3.44
N ILE A 108 -0.52 2.52 4.69
CA ILE A 108 -1.43 2.96 5.73
C ILE A 108 -0.95 4.28 6.35
N SER A 109 -1.86 5.12 6.79
CA SER A 109 -1.55 6.32 7.58
C SER A 109 -2.61 6.60 8.65
N ALA A 110 -2.20 7.32 9.68
CA ALA A 110 -3.10 7.85 10.71
C ALA A 110 -2.95 9.37 10.76
N ASP A 111 -3.95 10.06 10.21
CA ASP A 111 -4.01 11.52 10.14
C ASP A 111 -4.71 12.05 11.40
N ARG A 112 -4.30 13.24 11.87
CA ARG A 112 -4.81 13.81 13.14
C ARG A 112 -6.05 14.69 12.97
N ASP A 113 -6.06 15.52 11.94
CA ASP A 113 -7.09 16.53 11.72
C ASP A 113 -7.52 16.59 10.25
N PRO A 114 -8.72 16.09 9.90
CA PRO A 114 -9.60 15.28 10.75
C PRO A 114 -8.97 13.92 11.09
N PRO A 115 -9.36 13.28 12.21
CA PRO A 115 -8.78 12.00 12.61
C PRO A 115 -9.24 10.89 11.66
N LEU A 116 -8.32 10.44 10.80
CA LEU A 116 -8.64 9.55 9.68
C LEU A 116 -7.55 8.49 9.49
N PHE A 117 -7.96 7.23 9.44
CA PHE A 117 -7.07 6.13 9.08
C PHE A 117 -7.22 5.84 7.59
N LYS A 118 -6.11 5.93 6.86
CA LYS A 118 -6.08 5.66 5.42
C LYS A 118 -5.42 4.32 5.19
N SER A 119 -5.98 3.53 4.29
CA SER A 119 -5.30 2.39 3.69
C SER A 119 -5.52 2.42 2.17
N GLY A 120 -4.51 2.08 1.38
CA GLY A 120 -4.64 2.17 -0.07
C GLY A 120 -3.31 2.06 -0.84
N LEU A 121 -3.22 2.75 -1.97
CA LEU A 121 -2.00 2.87 -2.77
C LEU A 121 -1.50 4.32 -2.86
N GLN A 122 -0.19 4.49 -2.94
CA GLN A 122 0.50 5.78 -3.11
C GLN A 122 1.54 5.68 -4.23
N ILE A 123 1.65 6.74 -5.04
CA ILE A 123 2.65 6.89 -6.10
C ILE A 123 3.20 8.31 -6.03
N GLU A 124 4.52 8.47 -5.97
CA GLU A 124 5.14 9.79 -5.89
C GLU A 124 5.71 10.21 -7.24
N ARG A 125 5.62 11.51 -7.52
CA ARG A 125 6.33 12.16 -8.62
C ARG A 125 7.76 12.49 -8.24
N GLY A 126 7.99 12.90 -6.99
CA GLY A 126 9.21 13.59 -6.62
C GLY A 126 9.35 14.97 -7.27
N TYR A 127 10.59 15.46 -7.35
CA TYR A 127 10.96 16.70 -8.03
C TYR A 127 11.13 16.42 -9.53
N ALA A 128 10.39 17.11 -10.39
CA ALA A 128 10.50 16.94 -11.84
C ALA A 128 11.63 17.78 -12.45
N LEU A 129 12.07 18.85 -11.77
CA LEU A 129 13.16 19.73 -12.21
C LEU A 129 14.02 20.20 -11.03
N GLY A 130 15.26 20.55 -11.34
CA GLY A 130 16.17 21.32 -10.49
C GLY A 130 17.33 20.50 -9.93
N PRO A 131 18.34 21.14 -9.32
CA PRO A 131 19.25 20.38 -8.50
C PRO A 131 18.41 19.69 -7.41
N PRO A 132 18.57 18.38 -7.20
CA PRO A 132 17.83 17.68 -6.18
C PRO A 132 18.20 18.23 -4.80
N PRO A 133 17.23 18.51 -3.90
CA PRO A 133 17.56 18.83 -2.51
C PRO A 133 18.29 17.68 -1.77
N TYR A 134 18.15 16.44 -2.24
CA TYR A 134 18.88 15.27 -1.73
C TYR A 134 18.93 14.14 -2.79
N PRO A 135 19.89 13.21 -2.71
CA PRO A 135 20.03 12.15 -3.71
C PRO A 135 18.75 11.32 -3.91
N GLY A 136 18.45 10.99 -5.17
CA GLY A 136 17.36 10.07 -5.50
C GLY A 136 15.94 10.67 -5.54
N CYS A 137 15.82 12.00 -5.38
CA CYS A 137 14.51 12.67 -5.34
C CYS A 137 14.03 13.25 -6.69
N LEU A 138 14.88 13.22 -7.74
CA LEU A 138 14.48 13.62 -9.09
C LEU A 138 13.71 12.51 -9.78
N LEU A 139 12.55 12.87 -10.32
CA LEU A 139 11.71 12.01 -11.15
C LEU A 139 12.53 11.41 -12.30
N GLN A 140 12.59 10.08 -12.36
CA GLN A 140 13.19 9.36 -13.50
C GLN A 140 12.11 8.90 -14.49
N SER A 141 12.55 8.54 -15.69
CA SER A 141 11.66 8.07 -16.77
C SER A 141 11.01 6.72 -16.51
N ASP A 142 11.58 5.91 -15.60
CA ASP A 142 11.10 4.58 -15.20
C ASP A 142 10.28 4.57 -13.90
N TRP A 143 10.01 5.73 -13.30
CA TRP A 143 9.15 5.83 -12.12
C TRP A 143 7.71 5.47 -12.47
N ASP A 144 7.01 4.83 -11.53
CA ASP A 144 5.60 4.44 -11.71
C ASP A 144 4.68 5.66 -11.90
N TRP A 145 5.11 6.84 -11.46
CA TRP A 145 4.45 8.10 -11.78
C TRP A 145 4.27 8.31 -13.29
N GLN A 146 5.28 7.99 -14.09
CA GLN A 146 5.21 8.15 -15.54
C GLN A 146 4.14 7.23 -16.16
N ARG A 147 4.00 6.03 -15.60
CA ARG A 147 2.98 5.04 -16.00
C ARG A 147 1.59 5.49 -15.57
N LEU A 148 1.44 5.96 -14.33
CA LEU A 148 0.21 6.58 -13.82
C LEU A 148 -0.25 7.71 -14.74
N MET A 149 0.62 8.67 -15.08
CA MET A 149 0.27 9.80 -15.95
C MET A 149 -0.17 9.37 -17.36
N ARG A 150 0.39 8.29 -17.90
CA ARG A 150 -0.06 7.71 -19.17
C ARG A 150 -1.41 7.00 -19.04
N ALA A 151 -1.61 6.25 -17.96
CA ALA A 151 -2.85 5.51 -17.70
C ALA A 151 -4.03 6.43 -17.31
N CYS A 152 -3.76 7.62 -16.78
CA CYS A 152 -4.75 8.64 -16.42
C CYS A 152 -5.35 9.33 -17.67
N ALA A 153 -6.13 8.57 -18.44
CA ALA A 153 -6.93 9.03 -19.55
C ALA A 153 -8.33 8.41 -19.47
N LYS A 154 -9.33 9.05 -20.07
CA LYS A 154 -10.71 8.53 -20.08
C LYS A 154 -10.77 7.19 -20.82
N GLY A 155 -11.49 6.22 -20.26
CA GLY A 155 -11.73 4.92 -20.91
C GLY A 155 -10.60 3.90 -20.77
N THR A 156 -9.48 4.24 -20.10
CA THR A 156 -8.44 3.25 -19.78
C THR A 156 -8.91 2.28 -18.69
N ARG A 157 -8.15 1.20 -18.49
CA ARG A 157 -8.39 0.29 -17.36
C ARG A 157 -8.35 1.01 -16.01
N LEU A 158 -7.36 1.89 -15.81
CA LEU A 158 -7.27 2.73 -14.63
C LEU A 158 -8.52 3.62 -14.44
N ASP A 159 -9.05 4.23 -15.51
CA ASP A 159 -10.30 5.02 -15.42
C ASP A 159 -11.48 4.18 -14.95
N ARG A 160 -11.58 2.93 -15.40
CA ARG A 160 -12.64 2.01 -14.96
C ARG A 160 -12.50 1.63 -13.49
N GLU A 161 -11.29 1.30 -13.04
CA GLU A 161 -11.03 0.99 -11.63
C GLU A 161 -11.32 2.20 -10.73
N LEU A 162 -10.87 3.40 -11.11
CA LEU A 162 -11.16 4.61 -10.35
C LEU A 162 -12.65 4.94 -10.31
N ARG A 163 -13.40 4.75 -11.41
CA ARG A 163 -14.86 4.93 -11.41
C ARG A 163 -15.55 3.96 -10.46
N ARG A 164 -15.09 2.71 -10.39
CA ARG A 164 -15.59 1.70 -9.47
C ARG A 164 -15.30 2.11 -8.02
N LEU A 165 -14.03 2.31 -7.71
CA LEU A 165 -13.56 2.59 -6.35
C LEU A 165 -14.14 3.90 -5.79
N LEU A 166 -13.98 5.02 -6.49
CA LEU A 166 -14.46 6.33 -6.03
C LEU A 166 -15.99 6.45 -6.16
N GLY A 167 -16.56 5.88 -7.21
CA GLY A 167 -17.98 6.05 -7.51
C GLY A 167 -18.89 5.15 -6.68
N ARG A 168 -18.45 3.96 -6.30
CA ARG A 168 -19.31 2.92 -5.70
C ARG A 168 -18.83 2.40 -4.36
N GLU A 169 -17.54 2.44 -4.08
CA GLU A 169 -16.95 1.72 -2.94
C GLU A 169 -16.36 2.63 -1.87
N GLY A 170 -16.63 3.94 -1.96
CA GLY A 170 -16.30 4.90 -0.91
C GLY A 170 -14.83 5.34 -0.87
N PHE A 171 -14.01 4.92 -1.84
CA PHE A 171 -12.62 5.37 -1.94
C PHE A 171 -12.52 6.86 -2.30
N ARG A 172 -11.37 7.44 -1.95
CA ARG A 172 -10.97 8.78 -2.36
C ARG A 172 -9.66 8.72 -3.11
N ALA A 173 -9.46 9.66 -4.02
CA ALA A 173 -8.16 9.90 -4.63
C ALA A 173 -7.68 11.31 -4.34
N GLU A 174 -6.39 11.45 -4.09
CA GLU A 174 -5.74 12.74 -3.86
C GLU A 174 -4.54 12.88 -4.79
N VAL A 175 -4.31 14.09 -5.26
CA VAL A 175 -3.09 14.45 -5.99
C VAL A 175 -2.60 15.79 -5.53
N GLY A 176 -1.33 15.86 -5.14
CA GLY A 176 -0.69 17.10 -4.71
C GLY A 176 0.57 16.90 -3.89
N ASP A 177 0.88 17.92 -3.10
CA ASP A 177 2.10 18.07 -2.28
C ASP A 177 1.93 17.61 -0.82
N TRP A 178 0.78 16.98 -0.51
CA TRP A 178 0.36 16.53 0.82
C TRP A 178 -0.20 17.61 1.75
N GLU A 179 -0.16 18.88 1.35
CA GLU A 179 -0.72 20.00 2.12
C GLU A 179 -2.00 20.54 1.45
N ALA A 180 -1.94 20.80 0.15
CA ALA A 180 -3.03 21.39 -0.62
C ALA A 180 -3.41 20.49 -1.80
N ASN A 181 -3.90 19.28 -1.49
CA ASN A 181 -4.24 18.27 -2.49
C ASN A 181 -5.56 18.56 -3.22
N ALA A 182 -5.58 18.28 -4.52
CA ALA A 182 -6.84 18.09 -5.23
C ALA A 182 -7.45 16.74 -4.82
N VAL A 183 -8.63 16.79 -4.20
CA VAL A 183 -9.36 15.61 -3.70
C VAL A 183 -10.47 15.21 -4.65
N PHE A 184 -10.56 13.92 -4.95
CA PHE A 184 -11.59 13.32 -5.79
C PHE A 184 -12.38 12.26 -5.04
N ASP A 185 -13.70 12.32 -5.17
CA ASP A 185 -14.66 11.41 -4.56
C ASP A 185 -15.82 11.10 -5.53
N ARG A 186 -16.83 10.37 -5.06
CA ARG A 186 -18.04 10.06 -5.83
C ARG A 186 -18.72 11.30 -6.44
N ARG A 187 -18.68 12.44 -5.76
CA ARG A 187 -19.45 13.64 -6.12
C ARG A 187 -18.79 14.36 -7.30
N ASN A 188 -17.47 14.50 -7.26
CA ASN A 188 -16.71 15.32 -8.21
C ASN A 188 -15.90 14.52 -9.26
N PHE A 189 -15.70 13.21 -9.07
CA PHE A 189 -14.96 12.40 -10.02
C PHE A 189 -15.80 12.10 -11.28
N ARG A 190 -15.18 12.28 -12.44
CA ARG A 190 -15.76 12.10 -13.77
C ARG A 190 -14.86 11.24 -14.66
N SER A 191 -13.54 11.39 -14.54
CA SER A 191 -12.57 10.50 -15.20
C SER A 191 -11.14 10.68 -14.67
N ALA A 192 -10.30 9.67 -14.89
CA ALA A 192 -8.87 9.70 -14.57
C ALA A 192 -8.10 10.84 -15.27
N ALA A 193 -8.62 11.37 -16.38
CA ALA A 193 -8.05 12.54 -17.03
C ALA A 193 -8.02 13.78 -16.10
N GLN A 194 -8.95 13.89 -15.14
CA GLN A 194 -8.94 14.96 -14.14
C GLN A 194 -7.75 14.85 -13.19
N ILE A 195 -7.34 13.62 -12.82
CA ILE A 195 -6.16 13.39 -11.97
C ILE A 195 -4.91 13.87 -12.70
N ARG A 196 -4.75 13.49 -13.98
CA ARG A 196 -3.62 13.97 -14.81
C ARG A 196 -3.65 15.50 -14.97
N ALA A 197 -4.82 16.09 -15.17
CA ALA A 197 -4.96 17.54 -15.29
C ALA A 197 -4.60 18.26 -13.98
N ALA A 198 -5.02 17.74 -12.82
CA ALA A 198 -4.67 18.27 -11.52
C ALA A 198 -3.16 18.11 -11.22
N ALA A 199 -2.57 16.94 -11.51
CA ALA A 199 -1.15 16.67 -11.34
C ALA A 199 -0.25 17.68 -12.06
N ARG A 200 -0.68 18.19 -13.23
CA ARG A 200 0.06 19.18 -14.03
C ARG A 200 0.10 20.58 -13.42
N ARG A 201 -0.74 20.87 -12.43
CA ARG A 201 -0.79 22.18 -11.77
C ARG A 201 0.34 22.34 -10.75
N TYR A 202 0.89 21.23 -10.25
CA TYR A 202 1.94 21.27 -9.23
C TYR A 202 3.30 21.63 -9.85
N PRO A 203 3.99 22.67 -9.33
CA PRO A 203 5.25 23.13 -9.86
C PRO A 203 6.28 22.00 -10.01
N PRO A 204 7.04 21.95 -11.10
CA PRO A 204 7.99 20.86 -11.34
C PRO A 204 9.16 20.83 -10.33
N ARG A 205 9.41 21.93 -9.63
CA ARG A 205 10.46 22.06 -8.61
C ARG A 205 9.98 21.76 -7.18
N GLU A 206 8.77 21.24 -7.03
CA GLU A 206 8.21 20.86 -5.74
C GLU A 206 7.97 19.35 -5.68
N TRP A 207 7.70 18.81 -4.49
CA TRP A 207 7.27 17.42 -4.38
C TRP A 207 5.80 17.30 -4.77
N ALA A 208 5.44 16.20 -5.43
CA ALA A 208 4.04 15.86 -5.62
C ALA A 208 3.85 14.34 -5.59
N GLY A 209 2.63 13.90 -5.40
CA GLY A 209 2.24 12.50 -5.51
C GLY A 209 0.74 12.31 -5.66
N PHE A 210 0.36 11.04 -5.66
CA PHE A 210 -0.99 10.54 -5.84
C PHE A 210 -1.27 9.51 -4.75
N GLN A 211 -2.44 9.58 -4.14
CA GLN A 211 -2.97 8.55 -3.27
C GLN A 211 -4.35 8.11 -3.76
N LEU A 212 -4.65 6.82 -3.62
CA LEU A 212 -5.99 6.26 -3.75
C LEU A 212 -6.22 5.37 -2.54
N TYR A 213 -7.20 5.72 -1.71
CA TYR A 213 -7.34 5.11 -0.39
C TYR A 213 -8.80 5.03 0.08
N TYR A 214 -9.05 4.10 0.99
CA TYR A 214 -10.29 4.04 1.73
C TYR A 214 -10.15 4.90 3.01
N PRO A 215 -11.01 5.93 3.18
CA PRO A 215 -11.02 6.78 4.37
C PRO A 215 -11.79 6.09 5.51
N MET A 216 -11.12 5.54 6.51
CA MET A 216 -11.76 4.95 7.70
C MET A 216 -11.74 5.95 8.88
N PRO A 217 -12.90 6.49 9.31
CA PRO A 217 -12.98 7.39 10.44
C PRO A 217 -12.50 6.76 11.76
N ALA A 218 -12.00 7.59 12.68
CA ALA A 218 -11.45 7.11 13.96
C ALA A 218 -12.45 6.33 14.83
N ASP A 219 -13.72 6.68 14.79
CA ASP A 219 -14.77 5.94 15.51
C ASP A 219 -15.02 4.55 14.91
N GLU A 220 -14.89 4.40 13.59
CA GLU A 220 -14.95 3.09 12.93
C GLU A 220 -13.76 2.22 13.33
N VAL A 221 -12.54 2.77 13.30
CA VAL A 221 -11.32 2.06 13.74
C VAL A 221 -11.45 1.56 15.17
N ARG A 222 -11.97 2.38 16.09
CA ARG A 222 -12.14 2.02 17.51
C ARG A 222 -13.20 0.94 17.74
N ARG A 223 -14.13 0.75 16.81
CA ARG A 223 -15.16 -0.30 16.90
C ARG A 223 -14.68 -1.64 16.37
N CYS A 224 -13.57 -1.69 15.62
CA CYS A 224 -12.97 -2.93 15.16
C CYS A 224 -12.18 -3.61 16.29
N SER A 225 -12.25 -4.93 16.35
CA SER A 225 -11.14 -5.70 16.89
C SER A 225 -9.89 -5.51 16.03
N GLY A 226 -8.70 -5.78 16.57
CA GLY A 226 -7.49 -5.65 15.78
C GLY A 226 -7.44 -6.60 14.58
N LEU A 227 -7.97 -7.82 14.71
CA LEU A 227 -8.06 -8.77 13.60
C LEU A 227 -9.00 -8.27 12.49
N GLU A 228 -10.15 -7.71 12.83
CA GLU A 228 -11.08 -7.12 11.85
C GLU A 228 -10.42 -5.96 11.11
N LEU A 229 -9.67 -5.11 11.82
CA LEU A 229 -8.96 -3.99 11.21
C LEU A 229 -7.86 -4.46 10.26
N VAL A 230 -7.07 -5.47 10.64
CA VAL A 230 -6.06 -6.08 9.75
C VAL A 230 -6.73 -6.64 8.48
N ARG A 231 -7.83 -7.38 8.64
CA ARG A 231 -8.58 -7.93 7.49
C ARG A 231 -9.14 -6.83 6.59
N ALA A 232 -9.65 -5.75 7.16
CA ALA A 232 -10.13 -4.60 6.41
C ALA A 232 -9.01 -3.95 5.58
N ILE A 233 -7.82 -3.75 6.18
CA ILE A 233 -6.64 -3.22 5.45
C ILE A 233 -6.25 -4.15 4.29
N CYS A 234 -6.17 -5.46 4.53
CA CYS A 234 -5.86 -6.43 3.48
C CYS A 234 -6.91 -6.43 2.35
N ALA A 235 -8.19 -6.29 2.69
CA ALA A 235 -9.26 -6.17 1.69
C ALA A 235 -9.09 -4.89 0.85
N VAL A 236 -8.82 -3.76 1.49
CA VAL A 236 -8.53 -2.49 0.80
C VAL A 236 -7.33 -2.63 -0.15
N PHE A 237 -6.26 -3.27 0.30
CA PHE A 237 -5.10 -3.57 -0.56
C PHE A 237 -5.48 -4.41 -1.78
N ALA A 238 -6.28 -5.47 -1.59
CA ALA A 238 -6.74 -6.28 -2.71
C ALA A 238 -7.59 -5.46 -3.72
N GLU A 239 -8.40 -4.52 -3.24
CA GLU A 239 -9.26 -3.70 -4.10
C GLU A 239 -8.49 -2.64 -4.91
N VAL A 240 -7.38 -2.12 -4.38
CA VAL A 240 -6.57 -1.10 -5.08
C VAL A 240 -5.51 -1.71 -6.01
N VAL A 241 -5.14 -2.98 -5.84
CA VAL A 241 -4.11 -3.64 -6.66
C VAL A 241 -4.40 -3.64 -8.17
N PRO A 242 -5.64 -3.85 -8.66
CA PRO A 242 -5.95 -3.69 -10.08
C PRO A 242 -5.58 -2.30 -10.63
N ALA A 243 -5.87 -1.22 -9.90
CA ALA A 243 -5.47 0.14 -10.28
C ALA A 243 -3.94 0.33 -10.17
N MET A 244 -3.32 -0.22 -9.14
CA MET A 244 -1.87 -0.18 -8.93
C MET A 244 -1.11 -0.86 -10.08
N ASN A 245 -1.61 -2.00 -10.58
CA ASN A 245 -1.01 -2.76 -11.67
C ASN A 245 -0.93 -1.97 -12.98
N GLU A 246 -1.89 -1.09 -13.25
CA GLU A 246 -1.86 -0.19 -14.41
C GLU A 246 -0.75 0.87 -14.33
N CYS A 247 -0.13 1.03 -13.15
CA CYS A 247 0.92 2.00 -12.88
C CYS A 247 2.31 1.37 -12.73
N MET A 248 2.43 0.04 -12.68
CA MET A 248 3.69 -0.63 -12.36
C MET A 248 4.47 -1.11 -13.59
N GLN A 249 5.77 -1.32 -13.42
CA GLN A 249 6.64 -2.02 -14.36
C GLN A 249 6.39 -3.53 -14.32
N VAL A 250 6.21 -4.10 -13.12
CA VAL A 250 5.87 -5.51 -12.90
C VAL A 250 4.57 -5.58 -12.11
N PRO A 251 3.49 -6.16 -12.66
CA PRO A 251 2.23 -6.27 -11.96
C PRO A 251 2.30 -7.30 -10.81
N LEU A 252 1.53 -7.07 -9.76
CA LEU A 252 1.22 -8.08 -8.76
C LEU A 252 0.20 -9.05 -9.35
N LEU A 253 0.58 -10.32 -9.43
CA LEU A 253 -0.30 -11.40 -9.82
C LEU A 253 -0.80 -12.07 -8.55
N SER A 254 -2.11 -12.01 -8.30
CA SER A 254 -2.69 -12.83 -7.23
C SER A 254 -2.79 -14.27 -7.74
N PRO A 255 -2.26 -15.28 -7.01
CA PRO A 255 -2.46 -16.68 -7.32
C PRO A 255 -3.88 -17.07 -6.94
N ALA A 256 -4.86 -16.61 -7.74
CA ALA A 256 -6.31 -16.70 -7.49
C ALA A 256 -6.78 -16.02 -6.18
N ARG A 257 -7.97 -15.43 -6.21
CA ARG A 257 -8.63 -14.94 -4.99
C ARG A 257 -8.77 -16.13 -4.02
N PRO A 258 -8.24 -16.07 -2.78
CA PRO A 258 -8.67 -17.02 -1.77
C PRO A 258 -10.16 -16.78 -1.55
N GLU A 259 -11.00 -17.75 -1.93
CA GLU A 259 -12.38 -17.80 -1.48
C GLU A 259 -12.36 -17.98 0.04
N PHE A 260 -12.48 -16.89 0.78
CA PHE A 260 -12.83 -16.97 2.19
C PHE A 260 -14.25 -17.54 2.28
N GLY A 261 -14.37 -18.84 2.54
CA GLY A 261 -15.63 -19.46 2.95
C GLY A 261 -16.26 -20.50 2.02
N ALA A 262 -15.53 -21.16 1.13
CA ALA A 262 -16.08 -22.35 0.47
C ALA A 262 -16.28 -23.48 1.51
N PRO A 263 -17.51 -24.01 1.68
CA PRO A 263 -17.71 -25.15 2.57
C PRO A 263 -16.93 -26.34 2.03
N ALA A 264 -16.34 -27.12 2.95
CA ALA A 264 -15.59 -28.33 2.63
C ALA A 264 -16.39 -29.21 1.65
N PRO A 265 -15.77 -29.76 0.60
CA PRO A 265 -16.47 -30.62 -0.34
C PRO A 265 -17.08 -31.81 0.44
N ALA A 266 -18.40 -31.95 0.32
CA ALA A 266 -19.15 -33.03 0.93
C ALA A 266 -18.48 -34.37 0.61
N GLY A 267 -18.05 -35.08 1.66
CA GLY A 267 -17.40 -36.37 1.54
C GLY A 267 -18.26 -37.30 0.69
N ARG A 268 -17.67 -37.84 -0.38
CA ARG A 268 -18.31 -38.90 -1.16
C ARG A 268 -18.56 -40.08 -0.23
N GLY A 269 -19.83 -40.31 0.09
CA GLY A 269 -20.27 -41.51 0.77
C GLY A 269 -19.78 -42.74 -0.01
N ARG A 270 -19.02 -43.60 0.66
CA ARG A 270 -18.74 -44.94 0.15
C ARG A 270 -20.05 -45.71 0.13
N ALA A 271 -20.57 -46.00 -1.06
CA ALA A 271 -21.49 -47.12 -1.24
C ALA A 271 -20.72 -48.40 -0.88
N ARG A 272 -21.21 -49.13 0.12
CA ARG A 272 -20.81 -50.52 0.38
C ARG A 272 -21.61 -51.44 -0.56
N PRO A 273 -21.01 -52.49 -1.14
CA PRO A 273 -21.76 -53.67 -1.53
C PRO A 273 -22.28 -54.41 -0.30
#